data_AF-A0A2G5EI01-F1
#
_entry.id   AF-A0A2G5EI01-F1
#
_cell.length_a   1.000
_cell.length_b   1.000
_cell.length_c   1.000
_cell.angle_alpha   90.00
_cell.angle_beta   90.00
_cell.angle_gamma   90.00
#
_symmetry.space_group_name_H-M   'P 1'
#
loop_
_entity.id
_entity.type
_entity.pdbx_description
1 polymer ?
#
loop_
_entity_poly.entity_id
_entity_poly.type
_entity_poly.pdbx_seq_one_letter_code
_entity_poly.pdbx_strand_id
1 'polypeptide(L)' 'MAECSAVVAGAEMSIKRGWLKVWMKVDSTSVAHTFGRRQVLWELQTRWQNVSQTFERYDCLFISPLYVF' A
#
# COMPACT_ATOMS: atom_id res chain seq x y z
N MET A 1 9.99 -8.86 -3.32
CA MET A 1 10.50 -7.74 -2.47
C MET A 1 10.43 -6.39 -3.18
N ALA A 2 10.95 -6.24 -4.40
CA ALA A 2 11.00 -4.95 -5.10
C ALA A 2 9.61 -4.28 -5.26
N GLU A 3 8.59 -5.04 -5.69
CA GLU A 3 7.23 -4.52 -5.87
C GLU A 3 6.58 -4.05 -4.56
N CYS A 4 6.71 -4.82 -3.47
CA CYS A 4 6.19 -4.41 -2.16
C CYS A 4 6.86 -3.13 -1.65
N SER A 5 8.16 -2.98 -1.86
CA SER A 5 8.88 -1.76 -1.50
C SER A 5 8.38 -0.55 -2.30
N ALA A 6 8.07 -0.74 -3.59
CA ALA A 6 7.51 0.31 -4.44
C ALA A 6 6.13 0.77 -3.96
N VAL A 7 5.26 -0.15 -3.54
CA VAL A 7 3.94 0.18 -2.97
C VAL A 7 4.10 1.04 -1.71
N VAL A 8 4.94 0.61 -0.77
CA VAL A 8 5.19 1.36 0.47
C VAL A 8 5.77 2.75 0.18
N ALA A 9 6.75 2.83 -0.72
CA ALA A 9 7.36 4.11 -1.10
C ALA A 9 6.37 5.05 -1.79
N GLY A 10 5.52 4.53 -2.68
CA GLY A 10 4.45 5.31 -3.28
C GLY A 10 3.49 5.87 -2.23
N ALA A 11 3.16 5.07 -1.22
CA ALA A 11 2.19 5.43 -0.20
C ALA A 11 2.76 6.52 0.73
N GLU A 12 4.01 6.37 1.15
CA GLU A 12 4.75 7.42 1.86
C GLU A 12 4.82 8.72 1.05
N MET A 13 5.06 8.64 -0.26
CA MET A 13 5.12 9.84 -1.10
C MET A 13 3.77 10.54 -1.22
N SER A 14 2.69 9.78 -1.33
CA SER A 14 1.34 10.36 -1.35
C SER A 14 0.96 11.05 -0.05
N ILE A 15 1.35 10.49 1.11
CA ILE A 15 1.21 11.17 2.41
C ILE A 15 1.99 12.49 2.41
N LYS A 16 3.26 12.47 1.99
CA LYS A 16 4.10 13.68 1.92
C LYS A 16 3.51 14.77 1.03
N ARG A 17 2.76 14.38 -0.01
CA ARG A 17 2.08 15.32 -0.92
C ARG A 17 0.71 15.77 -0.41
N GLY A 18 0.28 15.31 0.76
CA GLY A 18 -1.03 15.65 1.33
C GLY A 18 -2.21 15.04 0.56
N TRP A 19 -2.00 13.93 -0.16
CA TRP A 19 -3.07 13.28 -0.90
C TRP A 19 -4.02 12.56 0.07
N LEU A 20 -5.27 13.00 0.08
CA LEU A 20 -6.29 12.51 1.01
C LEU A 20 -7.05 11.28 0.50
N LYS A 21 -6.87 10.88 -0.77
CA LYS A 21 -7.46 9.68 -1.39
C LYS A 21 -6.50 9.11 -2.40
N VAL A 22 -6.00 7.90 -2.15
CA VAL A 22 -4.97 7.24 -2.95
C VAL A 22 -5.46 5.87 -3.40
N TRP A 23 -5.47 5.69 -4.72
CA TRP A 23 -5.73 4.40 -5.34
C TRP A 23 -4.44 3.88 -5.95
N MET A 24 -4.01 2.73 -5.47
CA MET A 24 -2.82 2.04 -5.99
C MET A 24 -3.25 0.79 -6.72
N LYS A 25 -2.93 0.76 -8.02
CA LYS A 25 -3.07 -0.44 -8.83
C LYS A 25 -1.71 -1.10 -8.94
N VAL A 26 -1.69 -2.39 -8.65
CA VAL A 26 -0.51 -3.25 -8.76
C VAL A 26 -0.84 -4.38 -9.72
N ASP A 27 0.03 -4.64 -10.68
CA ASP A 27 -0.10 -5.75 -11.64
C ASP A 27 0.08 -7.12 -10.99
N SER A 28 0.83 -7.18 -9.89
CA SER A 28 1.05 -8.38 -9.10
C SER A 28 -0.10 -8.67 -8.13
N THR A 29 -0.89 -9.71 -8.42
CA THR A 29 -1.95 -10.23 -7.54
C THR A 29 -1.41 -10.63 -6.17
N SER A 30 -0.22 -11.22 -6.13
CA SER A 30 0.46 -11.58 -4.88
C SER A 30 0.69 -10.35 -3.99
N VAL A 31 1.17 -9.25 -4.57
CA VAL A 31 1.41 -8.00 -3.84
C VAL A 31 0.09 -7.40 -3.35
N ALA A 32 -0.94 -7.38 -4.20
CA ALA A 32 -2.27 -6.93 -3.78
C ALA A 32 -2.79 -7.74 -2.58
N HIS A 33 -2.62 -9.06 -2.60
CA HIS A 33 -2.98 -9.92 -1.47
C HIS A 33 -2.12 -9.69 -0.23
N THR A 34 -0.80 -9.50 -0.37
CA THR A 34 0.12 -9.19 0.73
C THR A 34 -0.36 -7.98 1.53
N PHE A 35 -0.70 -6.88 0.86
CA PHE A 35 -1.15 -5.67 1.52
C PHE A 35 -2.62 -5.75 1.98
N GLY A 36 -3.50 -6.36 1.17
CA GLY A 36 -4.91 -6.55 1.54
C GLY A 36 -5.11 -7.45 2.76
N ARG A 37 -4.25 -8.46 2.95
CA ARG A 37 -4.27 -9.35 4.14
C ARG A 37 -3.35 -8.88 5.28
N ARG A 38 -2.71 -7.71 5.16
CA ARG A 38 -1.71 -7.18 6.11
C ARG A 38 -0.54 -8.15 6.39
N GLN A 39 -0.23 -9.03 5.46
CA GLN A 39 0.87 -10.00 5.55
C GLN A 39 2.16 -9.44 4.95
N VAL A 40 2.48 -8.19 5.29
CA VAL A 40 3.66 -7.50 4.74
C VAL A 40 4.92 -8.11 5.33
N LEU A 41 5.95 -8.26 4.48
CA LEU A 41 7.29 -8.71 4.87
C LEU A 41 7.82 -7.90 6.08
N TRP A 42 8.52 -8.57 6.99
CA TRP A 42 8.98 -7.98 8.26
C TRP A 42 9.85 -6.73 8.03
N GLU A 43 10.65 -6.68 6.96
CA GLU A 43 11.48 -5.52 6.63
C GLU A 43 10.67 -4.27 6.28
N LEU A 44 9.44 -4.46 5.79
CA LEU A 44 8.55 -3.38 5.35
C LEU A 44 7.42 -3.12 6.35
N GLN A 45 7.27 -3.96 7.37
CA GLN A 45 6.14 -3.96 8.29
C GLN A 45 6.01 -2.64 9.05
N THR A 46 7.10 -2.13 9.63
CA THR A 46 7.09 -0.86 10.39
C THR A 46 6.70 0.33 9.50
N ARG A 47 7.26 0.39 8.29
CA ARG A 47 6.95 1.46 7.32
C ARG A 47 5.48 1.39 6.90
N TRP A 48 5.01 0.18 6.59
CA TRP A 48 3.63 -0.06 6.21
C TRP A 48 2.64 0.25 7.35
N GLN A 49 2.98 -0.04 8.60
CA GLN A 49 2.13 0.31 9.74
C GLN A 49 1.95 1.83 9.87
N ASN A 50 3.01 2.61 9.76
CA ASN A 50 2.94 4.08 9.81
C ASN A 50 2.05 4.64 8.69
N VAL A 51 2.25 4.11 7.48
CA VAL A 51 1.43 4.42 6.30
C VAL A 51 -0.04 4.07 6.56
N SER A 52 -0.31 2.83 6.98
CA SER A 52 -1.66 2.30 7.20
C SER A 52 -2.42 3.09 8.24
N GLN A 53 -1.80 3.43 9.38
CA GLN A 53 -2.44 4.26 10.41
C GLN A 53 -2.83 5.64 9.89
N THR A 54 -1.98 6.22 9.04
CA THR A 54 -2.27 7.51 8.40
C THR A 54 -3.46 7.37 7.44
N PHE A 55 -3.46 6.35 6.58
CA PHE A 55 -4.54 6.14 5.61
C PHE A 55 -5.86 5.67 6.24
N GLU A 56 -5.83 4.87 7.31
CA GLU A 56 -7.02 4.44 8.07
C GLU A 56 -7.74 5.65 8.70
N ARG A 57 -6.98 6.65 9.15
CA ARG A 57 -7.55 7.89 9.73
C ARG A 57 -8.37 8.71 8.74
N TYR A 58 -8.13 8.54 7.44
CA TYR A 58 -8.77 9.33 6.37
C TYR A 58 -9.56 8.47 5.36
N ASP A 59 -9.74 7.16 5.62
CA ASP A 59 -10.46 6.19 4.78
C ASP A 59 -10.06 6.24 3.29
N CYS A 60 -8.75 6.16 3.02
CA CYS A 60 -8.22 6.68 1.77
C CYS A 60 -7.20 5.83 1.03
N LEU A 61 -7.02 4.55 1.38
CA LEU A 61 -6.13 3.66 0.65
C LEU A 61 -6.85 2.44 0.12
N PHE A 62 -6.89 2.33 -1.21
CA PHE A 62 -7.39 1.14 -1.90
C PHE A 62 -6.26 0.55 -2.74
N ILE A 63 -5.89 -0.69 -2.42
CA ILE A 63 -4.94 -1.49 -3.18
C ILE A 63 -5.73 -2.59 -3.88
N SER A 64 -5.67 -2.62 -5.20
CA SER A 64 -6.33 -3.64 -6.01
C SER A 64 -5.39 -4.20 -7.07
N PRO A 65 -5.53 -5.48 -7.45
CA PRO A 65 -4.84 -6.00 -8.61
C PRO A 65 -5.29 -5.27 -9.89
N LEU A 66 -4.38 -5.11 -10.85
CA LEU A 66 -4.67 -4.49 -12.15
C LEU A 66 -5.64 -5.33 -12.97
N TYR A 67 -5.65 -6.66 -12.75
CA TYR A 67 -6.51 -7.62 -13.41
C TYR A 67 -7.29 -8.43 -12.37
N VAL A 68 -8.62 -8.44 -12.49
CA VAL A 68 -9.51 -9.38 -11.78
C VAL A 68 -9.90 -10.42 -12.83
N PHE A 69 -9.28 -11.60 -12.79
CA PHE A 69 -9.68 -12.74 -13.59
C PHE A 69 -10.72 -13.57 -12.83
#